data_AF-A0A132MNP5-F1
#
_entry.id   AF-A0A132MNP5-F1
#
_cell.length_a   1.000
_cell.length_b   1.000
_cell.length_c   1.000
_cell.angle_alpha   90.00
_cell.angle_beta   90.00
_cell.angle_gamma   90.00
#
_symmetry.space_group_name_H-M   'P 1'
#
loop_
_entity.id
_entity.type
_entity.pdbx_description
1 polymer ?
#
loop_
_entity_poly.entity_id
_entity_poly.type
_entity_poly.pdbx_seq_one_letter_code
_entity_poly.pdbx_strand_id
1 'polypeptide(L)'
;MWRHLGVVTPEAIAHVCAAARALLALVNSGPNADALEAAAEGRPVPDLPDAFVAYAAEAEDSIGALAALLRATRAGLPVLPANLIARARHLAEGKDEPWQVASDPEFDGPAWLLHRQVSALAFGVRRIDETYLRSILATAPLPFVDDLIDQRIIQGDVTELIHELESTRRDYLLARLSPGKLDDDALARLGWSDEQRRRALLEGDEVPPEPDGHDLWSALAALRDGGWSALDDLGDLVPAEDRPVVAALHQAHLSGQVDAALAADRTLWPLLESVLPEEKPIRPLTAFHAWAGMRRAYELLVDGHAAQPHNPRGNPQLLNQAYAQAKLLMTRTLPKKAWLLRLEAGNLLAYLLAFGSRLAEAKDLLISLREDYRNGAKKRMVPNTAWAALKANLSLLNKWSERQYVTREEVREEAMNPYFVLGLPHGSPEWNRRWAQLRRSLDTDGKIVINRAKDRIKASAQAGRSLPFFAVPLDMAALRAPENATGLLRPAPRPLPRRTDRPSPEEQAWSRRAAATELLARLRDRRRQDGGDRT
;
A
#
# COMPACT_ATOMS: atom_id res chain seq x y z
N MET A 1 31.34 16.49 -63.45
CA MET A 1 30.08 16.35 -62.69
C MET A 1 30.33 16.14 -61.19
N TRP A 2 31.11 15.15 -60.74
CA TRP A 2 31.49 15.00 -59.31
C TRP A 2 32.00 16.28 -58.63
N ARG A 3 32.86 17.05 -59.34
CA ARG A 3 33.35 18.36 -58.85
C ARG A 3 32.24 19.39 -58.60
N HIS A 4 31.14 19.36 -59.37
CA HIS A 4 29.99 20.26 -59.15
C HIS A 4 29.18 19.86 -57.91
N LEU A 5 29.31 18.61 -57.46
CA LEU A 5 28.70 18.08 -56.24
C LEU A 5 29.65 18.16 -55.02
N GLY A 6 30.78 18.86 -55.13
CA GLY A 6 31.75 19.02 -54.04
C GLY A 6 32.74 17.86 -53.85
N VAL A 7 32.68 16.82 -54.70
CA VAL A 7 33.53 15.62 -54.61
C VAL A 7 34.68 15.72 -55.61
N VAL A 8 35.92 15.89 -55.11
CA VAL A 8 37.06 16.29 -55.95
C VAL A 8 38.13 15.20 -56.11
N THR A 9 38.33 14.33 -55.12
CA THR A 9 39.38 13.30 -55.14
C THR A 9 38.85 11.92 -55.54
N PRO A 10 39.67 11.05 -56.17
CA PRO A 10 39.27 9.68 -56.49
C PRO A 10 38.85 8.86 -55.26
N GLU A 11 39.53 9.07 -54.12
CA GLU A 11 39.19 8.45 -52.83
C GLU A 11 37.82 8.91 -52.32
N ALA A 12 37.52 10.20 -52.43
CA ALA A 12 36.20 10.74 -52.07
C ALA A 12 35.09 10.16 -52.94
N ILE A 13 35.32 10.01 -54.26
CA ILE A 13 34.38 9.34 -55.16
C ILE A 13 34.14 7.89 -54.70
N ALA A 14 35.20 7.15 -54.37
CA ALA A 14 35.07 5.77 -53.89
C ALA A 14 34.26 5.67 -52.59
N HIS A 15 34.43 6.62 -51.66
CA HIS A 15 33.64 6.68 -50.42
C HIS A 15 32.16 7.00 -50.67
N VAL A 16 31.84 7.88 -51.62
CA VAL A 16 30.45 8.14 -52.02
C VAL A 16 29.84 6.91 -52.69
N CYS A 17 30.56 6.24 -53.59
CA CYS A 17 30.09 5.00 -54.22
C CYS A 17 29.82 3.90 -53.18
N ALA A 18 30.71 3.75 -52.19
CA ALA A 18 30.53 2.80 -51.09
C ALA A 18 29.35 3.16 -50.18
N ALA A 19 29.09 4.46 -49.96
CA ALA A 19 27.92 4.92 -49.22
C ALA A 19 26.62 4.63 -49.98
N ALA A 20 26.60 4.84 -51.30
CA ALA A 20 25.45 4.50 -52.15
C ALA A 20 25.13 3.00 -52.09
N ARG A 21 26.14 2.13 -52.23
CA ARG A 21 25.96 0.67 -52.09
C ARG A 21 25.46 0.26 -50.72
N ALA A 22 25.97 0.89 -49.66
CA ALA A 22 25.50 0.63 -48.31
C ALA A 22 24.03 1.01 -48.15
N LEU A 23 23.59 2.16 -48.68
CA LEU A 23 22.18 2.55 -48.66
C LEU A 23 21.30 1.59 -49.46
N LEU A 24 21.68 1.24 -50.69
CA LEU A 24 20.95 0.29 -51.54
C LEU A 24 20.77 -1.08 -50.87
N ALA A 25 21.70 -1.50 -50.01
CA ALA A 25 21.58 -2.75 -49.26
C ALA A 25 20.60 -2.67 -48.08
N LEU A 26 20.21 -1.45 -47.64
CA LEU A 26 19.33 -1.22 -46.48
C LEU A 26 17.87 -0.97 -46.87
N VAL A 27 17.56 -0.84 -48.16
CA VAL A 27 16.21 -0.54 -48.66
C VAL A 27 15.90 -1.47 -49.83
N ASN A 28 14.80 -2.22 -49.76
CA ASN A 28 14.42 -3.15 -50.82
C ASN A 28 13.90 -2.44 -52.09
N SER A 29 13.21 -1.31 -51.93
CA SER A 29 12.76 -0.44 -53.02
C SER A 29 12.50 0.95 -52.48
N GLY A 30 13.13 1.98 -53.06
CA GLY A 30 13.06 3.35 -52.55
C GLY A 30 13.00 4.40 -53.67
N PRO A 31 12.58 5.64 -53.35
CA PRO A 31 12.53 6.72 -54.31
C PRO A 31 13.94 7.04 -54.83
N ASN A 32 14.07 7.30 -56.14
CA ASN A 32 15.35 7.66 -56.76
C ASN A 32 16.43 6.55 -56.68
N ALA A 33 16.03 5.27 -56.65
CA ALA A 33 16.95 4.13 -56.67
C ALA A 33 17.96 4.21 -57.83
N ASP A 34 17.49 4.55 -59.03
CA ASP A 34 18.32 4.71 -60.24
C ASP A 34 19.48 5.71 -60.04
N ALA A 35 19.27 6.78 -59.26
CA ALA A 35 20.28 7.77 -58.95
C ALA A 35 21.38 7.21 -58.03
N LEU A 36 21.00 6.37 -57.06
CA LEU A 36 21.94 5.69 -56.17
C LEU A 36 22.67 4.55 -56.89
N GLU A 37 22.00 3.81 -57.77
CA GLU A 37 22.63 2.78 -58.60
C GLU A 37 23.67 3.39 -59.55
N ALA A 38 23.31 4.48 -60.24
CA ALA A 38 24.26 5.23 -61.07
C ALA A 38 25.48 5.70 -60.25
N ALA A 39 25.24 6.26 -59.05
CA ALA A 39 26.31 6.71 -58.18
C ALA A 39 27.17 5.55 -57.63
N ALA A 40 26.58 4.39 -57.34
CA ALA A 40 27.30 3.18 -56.93
C ALA A 40 28.24 2.65 -58.02
N GLU A 41 27.94 2.93 -59.28
CA GLU A 41 28.78 2.64 -60.45
C GLU A 41 29.74 3.80 -60.80
N GLY A 42 29.79 4.86 -60.00
CA GLY A 42 30.68 6.02 -60.21
C GLY A 42 30.15 7.07 -61.18
N ARG A 43 28.87 6.98 -61.57
CA ARG A 43 28.17 7.93 -62.46
C ARG A 43 27.29 8.86 -61.62
N PRO A 44 27.68 10.12 -61.35
CA PRO A 44 26.87 11.01 -60.54
C PRO A 44 25.65 11.50 -61.32
N VAL A 45 24.63 11.98 -60.61
CA VAL A 45 23.49 12.72 -61.19
C VAL A 45 23.33 14.06 -60.47
N PRO A 46 22.74 15.09 -61.09
CA PRO A 46 22.63 16.43 -60.48
C PRO A 46 21.94 16.42 -59.11
N ASP A 47 20.87 15.64 -58.95
CA ASP A 47 20.04 15.60 -57.73
C ASP A 47 20.51 14.51 -56.75
N LEU A 48 21.77 14.05 -56.88
CA LEU A 48 22.30 12.95 -56.08
C LEU A 48 22.22 13.21 -54.56
N PRO A 49 22.51 14.42 -54.02
CA PRO A 49 22.37 14.66 -52.59
C PRO A 49 20.93 14.47 -52.08
N ASP A 50 19.93 14.87 -52.87
CA ASP A 50 18.52 14.76 -52.52
C ASP A 50 18.07 13.30 -52.60
N ALA A 51 18.55 12.56 -53.61
CA ALA A 51 18.34 11.13 -53.72
C ALA A 51 18.90 10.36 -52.52
N PHE A 52 20.12 10.68 -52.05
CA PHE A 52 20.71 10.08 -50.86
C PHE A 52 19.84 10.27 -49.61
N VAL A 53 19.36 11.49 -49.36
CA VAL A 53 18.53 11.81 -48.19
C VAL A 53 17.16 11.15 -48.30
N ALA A 54 16.51 11.23 -49.47
CA ALA A 54 15.20 10.62 -49.69
C ALA A 54 15.24 9.10 -49.52
N TYR A 55 16.27 8.45 -50.06
CA TYR A 55 16.43 7.00 -49.96
C TYR A 55 16.79 6.55 -48.54
N ALA A 56 17.66 7.29 -47.85
CA ALA A 56 18.03 6.99 -46.46
C ALA A 56 16.83 7.07 -45.51
N ALA A 57 15.87 7.97 -45.76
CA ALA A 57 14.67 8.12 -44.94
C ALA A 57 13.69 6.93 -45.03
N GLU A 58 13.83 6.05 -46.02
CA GLU A 58 13.01 4.84 -46.17
C GLU A 58 13.69 3.58 -45.57
N ALA A 59 14.90 3.71 -45.01
CA ALA A 59 15.65 2.57 -44.47
C ALA A 59 15.12 2.13 -43.09
N GLU A 60 14.85 0.82 -42.97
CA GLU A 60 14.50 0.19 -41.69
C GLU A 60 15.65 0.33 -40.66
N ASP A 61 16.90 0.18 -41.10
CA ASP A 61 18.08 0.51 -40.30
C ASP A 61 18.48 1.98 -40.45
N SER A 62 17.79 2.84 -39.70
CA SER A 62 18.07 4.28 -39.70
C SER A 62 19.47 4.64 -39.19
N ILE A 63 20.09 3.80 -38.34
CA ILE A 63 21.45 4.03 -37.84
C ILE A 63 22.46 3.76 -38.96
N GLY A 64 22.31 2.64 -39.66
CA GLY A 64 23.11 2.30 -40.85
C GLY A 64 22.96 3.33 -41.96
N ALA A 65 21.73 3.80 -42.23
CA ALA A 65 21.47 4.81 -43.24
C ALA A 65 22.14 6.16 -42.89
N LEU A 66 22.06 6.59 -41.63
CA LEU A 66 22.74 7.78 -41.16
C LEU A 66 24.28 7.66 -41.24
N ALA A 67 24.82 6.48 -40.97
CA ALA A 67 26.25 6.19 -41.14
C ALA A 67 26.69 6.33 -42.61
N ALA A 68 25.85 5.92 -43.56
CA ALA A 68 26.10 6.08 -44.99
C ALA A 68 26.04 7.57 -45.43
N LEU A 69 25.05 8.33 -44.96
CA LEU A 69 25.01 9.79 -45.19
C LEU A 69 26.25 10.49 -44.63
N LEU A 70 26.67 10.13 -43.42
CA LEU A 70 27.86 10.69 -42.78
C LEU A 70 29.13 10.38 -43.57
N ARG A 71 29.25 9.17 -44.12
CA ARG A 71 30.35 8.78 -45.02
C ARG A 71 30.35 9.63 -46.29
N ALA A 72 29.19 9.83 -46.91
CA ALA A 72 29.06 10.66 -48.10
C ALA A 72 29.40 12.14 -47.82
N THR A 73 28.96 12.69 -46.68
CA THR A 73 29.34 14.04 -46.24
C THR A 73 30.83 14.21 -46.00
N ARG A 74 31.50 13.24 -45.35
CA ARG A 74 32.95 13.28 -45.16
C ARG A 74 33.72 13.24 -46.48
N ALA A 75 33.14 12.65 -47.52
CA ALA A 75 33.67 12.62 -48.87
C ALA A 75 33.33 13.89 -49.70
N GLY A 76 32.69 14.90 -49.09
CA GLY A 76 32.39 16.18 -49.74
C GLY A 76 31.02 16.25 -50.43
N LEU A 77 30.21 15.18 -50.41
CA LEU A 77 28.84 15.25 -50.91
C LEU A 77 27.95 16.00 -49.90
N PRO A 78 27.27 17.09 -50.27
CA PRO A 78 26.53 17.92 -49.33
C PRO A 78 25.17 17.30 -48.99
N VAL A 79 25.15 16.15 -48.31
CA VAL A 79 23.91 15.48 -47.86
C VAL A 79 23.47 15.95 -46.46
N LEU A 80 24.39 15.99 -45.49
CA LEU A 80 24.15 16.54 -44.15
C LEU A 80 24.58 18.01 -44.04
N PRO A 81 23.74 18.89 -43.48
CA PRO A 81 24.12 20.22 -43.01
C PRO A 81 25.26 20.19 -41.98
N ALA A 82 26.13 21.20 -41.98
CA ALA A 82 27.34 21.23 -41.13
C ALA A 82 27.03 21.19 -39.62
N ASN A 83 25.99 21.89 -39.19
CA ASN A 83 25.40 21.90 -37.85
C ASN A 83 24.93 20.52 -37.37
N LEU A 84 24.60 19.59 -38.28
CA LEU A 84 24.09 18.26 -37.94
C LEU A 84 25.14 17.16 -37.95
N ILE A 85 26.39 17.45 -38.37
CA ILE A 85 27.46 16.45 -38.46
C ILE A 85 27.76 15.82 -37.08
N ALA A 86 27.83 16.62 -36.02
CA ALA A 86 28.09 16.11 -34.67
C ALA A 86 26.95 15.20 -34.17
N ARG A 87 25.69 15.59 -34.44
CA ARG A 87 24.51 14.78 -34.12
C ARG A 87 24.51 13.45 -34.88
N ALA A 88 24.80 13.49 -36.18
CA ALA A 88 24.87 12.30 -37.00
C ALA A 88 25.99 11.35 -36.55
N ARG A 89 27.15 11.88 -36.15
CA ARG A 89 28.24 11.10 -35.55
C ARG A 89 27.84 10.41 -34.26
N HIS A 90 27.12 11.11 -33.38
CA HIS A 90 26.60 10.54 -32.14
C HIS A 90 25.63 9.39 -32.39
N LEU A 91 24.63 9.61 -33.23
CA LEU A 91 23.60 8.62 -33.50
C LEU A 91 24.12 7.42 -34.29
N ALA A 92 25.00 7.63 -35.28
CA ALA A 92 25.52 6.57 -36.14
C ALA A 92 26.71 5.80 -35.55
N GLU A 93 27.63 6.48 -34.86
CA GLU A 93 28.89 5.89 -34.40
C GLU A 93 28.98 5.77 -32.88
N GLY A 94 28.04 6.34 -32.11
CA GLY A 94 28.13 6.43 -30.66
C GLY A 94 29.28 7.32 -30.16
N LYS A 95 29.82 8.18 -31.03
CA LYS A 95 30.91 9.13 -30.71
C LYS A 95 30.35 10.49 -30.31
N ASP A 96 31.12 11.24 -29.54
CA ASP A 96 30.74 12.57 -29.03
C ASP A 96 29.59 12.47 -28.00
N GLU A 97 29.63 13.31 -26.97
CA GLU A 97 28.62 13.26 -25.91
C GLU A 97 27.35 14.01 -26.35
N PRO A 98 26.15 13.48 -26.08
CA PRO A 98 24.89 14.05 -26.58
C PRO A 98 24.59 15.45 -26.03
N TRP A 99 25.20 15.87 -24.91
CA TRP A 99 25.09 17.24 -24.39
C TRP A 99 26.10 18.21 -24.99
N GLN A 100 27.15 17.71 -25.66
CA GLN A 100 28.11 18.54 -26.41
C GLN A 100 27.60 18.85 -27.83
N VAL A 101 26.60 18.10 -28.31
CA VAL A 101 25.91 18.38 -29.58
C VAL A 101 25.06 19.64 -29.42
N ALA A 102 25.35 20.66 -30.24
CA ALA A 102 24.61 21.91 -30.25
C ALA A 102 23.10 21.70 -30.51
N SER A 103 22.28 22.48 -29.81
CA SER A 103 20.84 22.56 -30.06
C SER A 103 20.61 23.19 -31.43
N ASP A 104 19.59 22.70 -32.11
CA ASP A 104 19.11 23.24 -33.37
C ASP A 104 17.58 23.15 -33.38
N PRO A 105 16.85 24.26 -33.17
CA PRO A 105 15.39 24.25 -33.04
C PRO A 105 14.65 23.62 -34.23
N GLU A 106 15.24 23.66 -35.43
CA GLU A 106 14.65 23.09 -36.65
C GLU A 106 14.68 21.55 -36.62
N PHE A 107 15.75 20.99 -36.02
CA PHE A 107 16.01 19.56 -35.97
C PHE A 107 15.85 18.94 -34.58
N ASP A 108 15.58 19.74 -33.55
CA ASP A 108 15.37 19.32 -32.14
C ASP A 108 13.96 18.78 -31.94
N GLY A 109 13.73 17.61 -32.51
CA GLY A 109 12.49 16.88 -32.33
C GLY A 109 12.41 16.08 -31.03
N PRO A 110 11.20 15.62 -30.65
CA PRO A 110 10.97 14.87 -29.42
C PRO A 110 11.82 13.61 -29.28
N ALA A 111 12.09 12.86 -30.36
CA ALA A 111 12.87 11.62 -30.26
C ALA A 111 14.35 11.92 -29.98
N TRP A 112 14.89 12.98 -30.58
CA TRP A 112 16.24 13.47 -30.27
C TRP A 112 16.36 13.93 -28.82
N LEU A 113 15.42 14.76 -28.34
CA LEU A 113 15.44 15.26 -26.97
C LEU A 113 15.31 14.13 -25.94
N LEU A 114 14.45 13.14 -26.21
CA LEU A 114 14.32 11.94 -25.40
C LEU A 114 15.61 11.12 -25.38
N HIS A 115 16.25 10.93 -26.54
CA HIS A 115 17.52 10.22 -26.62
C HIS A 115 18.62 10.91 -25.80
N ARG A 116 18.72 12.25 -25.85
CA ARG A 116 19.68 12.99 -25.02
C ARG A 116 19.47 12.74 -23.52
N GLN A 117 18.21 12.73 -23.06
CA GLN A 117 17.87 12.46 -21.67
C GLN A 117 18.23 11.01 -21.26
N VAL A 118 17.88 10.04 -22.11
CA VAL A 118 18.22 8.62 -21.88
C VAL A 118 19.73 8.41 -21.85
N SER A 119 20.47 8.98 -22.80
CA SER A 119 21.93 8.86 -22.86
C SER A 119 22.61 9.49 -21.64
N ALA A 120 22.06 10.56 -21.07
CA ALA A 120 22.60 11.17 -19.86
C ALA A 120 22.58 10.21 -18.64
N LEU A 121 21.68 9.22 -18.62
CA LEU A 121 21.62 8.21 -17.55
C LEU A 121 22.90 7.35 -17.49
N ALA A 122 23.51 7.08 -18.64
CA ALA A 122 24.78 6.35 -18.73
C ALA A 122 25.95 7.12 -18.08
N PHE A 123 25.81 8.43 -17.90
CA PHE A 123 26.81 9.32 -17.30
C PHE A 123 26.45 9.74 -15.88
N GLY A 124 25.56 8.99 -15.23
CA GLY A 124 25.26 9.17 -13.80
C GLY A 124 24.17 10.19 -13.50
N VAL A 125 23.47 10.74 -14.51
CA VAL A 125 22.22 11.48 -14.25
C VAL A 125 21.19 10.50 -13.69
N ARG A 126 20.61 10.84 -12.54
CA ARG A 126 19.65 9.99 -11.79
C ARG A 126 18.24 10.57 -11.73
N ARG A 127 17.99 11.72 -12.36
CA ARG A 127 16.69 12.39 -12.37
C ARG A 127 16.25 12.59 -13.81
N ILE A 128 15.04 12.11 -14.10
CA ILE A 128 14.38 12.27 -15.40
C ILE A 128 13.26 13.29 -15.19
N ASP A 129 13.16 14.27 -16.08
CA ASP A 129 12.03 15.21 -16.09
C ASP A 129 10.72 14.49 -16.44
N GLU A 130 9.62 14.92 -15.82
CA GLU A 130 8.33 14.22 -15.86
C GLU A 130 7.81 14.02 -17.30
N THR A 131 8.03 14.99 -18.18
CA THR A 131 7.61 14.93 -19.60
C THR A 131 8.30 13.77 -20.32
N TYR A 132 9.60 13.60 -20.08
CA TYR A 132 10.38 12.53 -20.67
C TYR A 132 10.14 11.20 -19.95
N LEU A 133 9.90 11.22 -18.64
CA LEU A 133 9.52 10.02 -17.90
C LEU A 133 8.22 9.42 -18.45
N ARG A 134 7.18 10.24 -18.71
CA ARG A 134 5.94 9.80 -19.37
C ARG A 134 6.24 9.14 -20.71
N SER A 135 7.10 9.77 -21.51
CA SER A 135 7.50 9.23 -22.82
C SER A 135 8.24 7.89 -22.68
N ILE A 136 9.21 7.77 -21.77
CA ILE A 136 9.95 6.53 -21.48
C ILE A 136 8.99 5.42 -21.06
N LEU A 137 8.10 5.70 -20.10
CA LEU A 137 7.13 4.74 -19.59
C LEU A 137 6.16 4.27 -20.68
N ALA A 138 5.82 5.13 -21.65
CA ALA A 138 4.94 4.78 -22.76
C ALA A 138 5.63 3.97 -23.86
N THR A 139 6.86 4.32 -24.22
CA THR A 139 7.44 3.91 -25.51
C THR A 139 8.71 3.06 -25.40
N ALA A 140 9.42 3.10 -24.28
CA ALA A 140 10.64 2.30 -24.13
C ALA A 140 10.32 0.79 -24.04
N PRO A 141 11.22 -0.10 -24.45
CA PRO A 141 11.08 -1.53 -24.17
C PRO A 141 10.97 -1.81 -22.66
N LEU A 142 10.09 -2.72 -22.25
CA LEU A 142 9.90 -3.08 -20.83
C LEU A 142 11.20 -3.51 -20.13
N PRO A 143 12.09 -4.33 -20.74
CA PRO A 143 13.38 -4.67 -20.13
C PRO A 143 14.23 -3.46 -19.75
N PHE A 144 14.19 -2.41 -20.58
CA PHE A 144 14.91 -1.16 -20.32
C PHE A 144 14.26 -0.39 -19.16
N VAL A 145 12.93 -0.33 -19.09
CA VAL A 145 12.21 0.30 -17.97
C VAL A 145 12.51 -0.43 -16.66
N ASP A 146 12.51 -1.77 -16.67
CA ASP A 146 12.84 -2.58 -15.49
C ASP A 146 14.25 -2.32 -14.99
N ASP A 147 15.24 -2.16 -15.88
CA ASP A 147 16.60 -1.74 -15.48
C ASP A 147 16.58 -0.39 -14.75
N LEU A 148 15.77 0.57 -15.19
CA LEU A 148 15.65 1.88 -14.53
C LEU A 148 14.96 1.79 -13.17
N ILE A 149 13.99 0.88 -13.01
CA ILE A 149 13.33 0.60 -11.73
C ILE A 149 14.31 -0.08 -10.77
N ASP A 150 15.01 -1.12 -11.23
CA ASP A 150 15.98 -1.90 -10.46
C ASP A 150 17.17 -1.03 -10.00
N GLN A 151 17.64 -0.12 -10.87
CA GLN A 151 18.67 0.88 -10.57
C GLN A 151 18.15 2.05 -9.73
N ARG A 152 16.87 2.03 -9.33
CA ARG A 152 16.27 3.07 -8.48
C ARG A 152 16.30 4.46 -9.12
N ILE A 153 16.29 4.54 -10.46
CA ILE A 153 16.17 5.80 -11.21
C ILE A 153 14.69 6.19 -11.30
N ILE A 154 13.80 5.22 -11.58
CA ILE A 154 12.35 5.40 -11.51
C ILE A 154 11.90 4.91 -10.14
N GLN A 155 11.31 5.81 -9.36
CA GLN A 155 10.80 5.52 -8.02
C GLN A 155 9.50 6.27 -7.77
N GLY A 156 8.74 5.76 -6.80
CA GLY A 156 7.58 6.44 -6.27
C GLY A 156 6.32 6.23 -7.10
N ASP A 157 5.36 7.11 -6.85
CA ASP A 157 4.02 7.02 -7.39
C ASP A 157 3.96 7.62 -8.81
N VAL A 158 3.85 6.73 -9.81
CA VAL A 158 3.75 7.11 -11.22
C VAL A 158 2.32 6.98 -11.76
N THR A 159 1.31 6.84 -10.89
CA THR A 159 -0.06 6.49 -11.29
C THR A 159 -0.62 7.41 -12.37
N GLU A 160 -0.44 8.73 -12.21
CA GLU A 160 -0.90 9.75 -13.17
C GLU A 160 -0.14 9.71 -14.51
N LEU A 161 1.08 9.17 -14.52
CA LEU A 161 1.91 9.06 -15.73
C LEU A 161 1.55 7.83 -16.57
N ILE A 162 1.03 6.79 -15.92
CA ILE A 162 0.77 5.50 -16.57
C ILE A 162 -0.71 5.23 -16.83
N HIS A 163 -1.62 6.11 -16.38
CA HIS A 163 -3.07 5.90 -16.52
C HIS A 163 -3.51 5.75 -17.99
N GLU A 164 -2.87 6.48 -18.90
CA GLU A 164 -3.17 6.48 -20.33
C GLU A 164 -2.51 5.33 -21.11
N LEU A 165 -1.69 4.50 -20.45
CA LEU A 165 -1.02 3.38 -21.09
C LEU A 165 -1.98 2.20 -21.34
N GLU A 166 -1.60 1.36 -22.30
CA GLU A 166 -2.27 0.08 -22.53
C GLU A 166 -2.32 -0.75 -21.23
N SER A 167 -3.44 -1.44 -21.02
CA SER A 167 -3.78 -2.08 -19.73
C SER A 167 -2.70 -3.02 -19.22
N THR A 168 -2.12 -3.86 -20.07
CA THR A 168 -1.12 -4.86 -19.66
C THR A 168 0.16 -4.17 -19.17
N ARG A 169 0.63 -3.18 -19.94
CA ARG A 169 1.81 -2.39 -19.59
C ARG A 169 1.59 -1.56 -18.34
N ARG A 170 0.45 -0.89 -18.22
CA ARG A 170 0.06 -0.10 -17.03
C ARG A 170 0.04 -0.96 -15.78
N ASP A 171 -0.66 -2.10 -15.84
CA ASP A 171 -0.85 -2.99 -14.70
C ASP A 171 0.50 -3.55 -14.23
N TYR A 172 1.38 -3.94 -15.16
CA TYR A 172 2.75 -4.36 -14.84
C TYR A 172 3.56 -3.26 -14.12
N LEU A 173 3.55 -2.04 -14.65
CA LEU A 173 4.30 -0.92 -14.05
C LEU A 173 3.72 -0.50 -12.69
N LEU A 174 2.40 -0.51 -12.51
CA LEU A 174 1.76 -0.32 -11.20
C LEU A 174 2.22 -1.39 -10.21
N ALA A 175 2.24 -2.65 -10.64
CA ALA A 175 2.69 -3.76 -9.79
C ALA A 175 4.17 -3.63 -9.38
N ARG A 176 5.05 -3.12 -10.27
CA ARG A 176 6.47 -2.87 -9.99
C ARG A 176 6.72 -1.66 -9.09
N LEU A 177 5.92 -0.59 -9.18
CA LEU A 177 6.23 0.72 -8.55
C LEU A 177 5.27 1.10 -7.42
N SER A 178 4.01 0.70 -7.49
CA SER A 178 2.95 1.07 -6.54
C SER A 178 1.92 -0.06 -6.36
N PRO A 179 2.34 -1.26 -5.89
CA PRO A 179 1.50 -2.46 -5.87
C PRO A 179 0.22 -2.31 -5.04
N GLY A 180 0.23 -1.47 -4.00
CA GLY A 180 -0.96 -1.19 -3.19
C GLY A 180 -2.07 -0.42 -3.91
N LYS A 181 -1.82 0.11 -5.12
CA LYS A 181 -2.81 0.81 -5.95
C LYS A 181 -3.42 -0.05 -7.05
N LEU A 182 -2.96 -1.29 -7.20
CA LEU A 182 -3.47 -2.22 -8.19
C LEU A 182 -4.87 -2.70 -7.77
N ASP A 183 -5.83 -2.73 -8.69
CA ASP A 183 -7.14 -3.36 -8.44
C ASP A 183 -7.08 -4.89 -8.59
N ASP A 184 -8.12 -5.59 -8.15
CA ASP A 184 -8.14 -7.06 -8.14
C ASP A 184 -8.21 -7.65 -9.55
N ASP A 185 -8.85 -6.96 -10.50
CA ASP A 185 -8.93 -7.38 -11.90
C ASP A 185 -7.56 -7.34 -12.59
N ALA A 186 -6.79 -6.27 -12.36
CA ALA A 186 -5.41 -6.13 -12.82
C ALA A 186 -4.49 -7.15 -12.17
N LEU A 187 -4.68 -7.39 -10.88
CA LEU A 187 -3.94 -8.42 -10.15
C LEU A 187 -4.17 -9.82 -10.74
N ALA A 188 -5.43 -10.14 -11.07
CA ALA A 188 -5.80 -11.40 -11.72
C ALA A 188 -5.19 -11.53 -13.12
N ARG A 189 -5.24 -10.46 -13.94
CA ARG A 189 -4.58 -10.44 -15.27
C ARG A 189 -3.08 -10.67 -15.20
N LEU A 190 -2.41 -10.16 -14.16
CA LEU A 190 -0.99 -10.39 -13.93
C LEU A 190 -0.69 -11.80 -13.42
N GLY A 191 -1.67 -12.56 -12.93
CA GLY A 191 -1.43 -13.87 -12.32
C GLY A 191 -0.47 -13.80 -11.13
N TRP A 192 -0.56 -12.73 -10.34
CA TRP A 192 0.34 -12.50 -9.21
C TRP A 192 -0.23 -13.11 -7.93
N SER A 193 -0.06 -14.43 -7.80
CA SER A 193 -0.61 -15.24 -6.69
C SER A 193 -0.16 -14.77 -5.30
N ASP A 194 1.10 -14.36 -5.17
CA ASP A 194 1.67 -13.88 -3.91
C ASP A 194 0.89 -12.69 -3.32
N GLU A 195 0.62 -11.66 -4.13
CA GLU A 195 -0.16 -10.49 -3.71
C GLU A 195 -1.65 -10.82 -3.52
N GLN A 196 -2.21 -11.76 -4.29
CA GLN A 196 -3.58 -12.26 -4.07
C GLN A 196 -3.72 -12.89 -2.69
N ARG A 197 -2.78 -13.77 -2.30
CA ARG A 197 -2.77 -14.42 -0.99
C ARG A 197 -2.57 -13.40 0.14
N ARG A 198 -1.73 -12.38 -0.07
CA ARG A 198 -1.57 -11.28 0.88
C ARG A 198 -2.89 -10.52 1.11
N ARG A 199 -3.66 -10.23 0.04
CA ARG A 199 -4.97 -9.56 0.16
C ARG A 199 -5.98 -10.43 0.90
N ALA A 200 -6.07 -11.72 0.56
CA ALA A 200 -6.91 -12.68 1.28
C ALA A 200 -6.58 -12.72 2.79
N LEU A 201 -5.29 -12.78 3.15
CA LEU A 201 -4.85 -12.68 4.55
C LEU A 201 -5.36 -11.40 5.24
N LEU A 202 -5.26 -10.24 4.57
CA LEU A 202 -5.68 -8.95 5.12
C LEU A 202 -7.19 -8.79 5.27
N GLU A 203 -7.96 -9.41 4.36
CA GLU A 203 -9.42 -9.38 4.35
C GLU A 203 -10.03 -10.34 5.39
N GLY A 204 -9.22 -11.28 5.89
CA GLY A 204 -9.71 -12.30 6.82
C GLY A 204 -10.13 -13.60 6.11
N ASP A 205 -9.90 -13.70 4.81
CA ASP A 205 -10.26 -14.87 4.01
C ASP A 205 -9.35 -16.07 4.29
N GLU A 206 -9.81 -17.24 3.83
CA GLU A 206 -9.08 -18.49 3.94
C GLU A 206 -7.87 -18.48 3.00
N VAL A 207 -6.69 -18.78 3.55
CA VAL A 207 -5.44 -18.94 2.80
C VAL A 207 -4.94 -20.36 3.02
N PRO A 208 -5.30 -21.32 2.15
CA PRO A 208 -4.98 -22.72 2.36
C PRO A 208 -3.47 -22.97 2.29
N PRO A 209 -2.94 -23.94 3.06
CA PRO A 209 -1.55 -24.36 2.95
C PRO A 209 -1.25 -24.95 1.57
N GLU A 210 0.01 -24.88 1.16
CA GLU A 210 0.49 -25.58 -0.04
C GLU A 210 0.60 -27.10 0.25
N PRO A 211 0.65 -27.97 -0.78
CA PRO A 211 0.74 -29.41 -0.60
C PRO A 211 1.93 -29.89 0.27
N ASP A 212 3.04 -29.15 0.22
CA ASP A 212 4.30 -29.47 0.92
C ASP A 212 4.43 -28.79 2.30
N GLY A 213 3.37 -28.10 2.77
CA GLY A 213 3.35 -27.41 4.06
C GLY A 213 2.91 -25.95 3.97
N HIS A 214 3.17 -25.19 5.03
CA HIS A 214 2.85 -23.77 5.03
C HIS A 214 3.84 -22.97 4.16
N ASP A 215 3.30 -22.14 3.26
CA ASP A 215 4.01 -20.99 2.71
C ASP A 215 3.89 -19.77 3.63
N LEU A 216 4.57 -18.67 3.31
CA LEU A 216 4.56 -17.45 4.13
C LEU A 216 3.12 -17.00 4.45
N TRP A 217 2.23 -17.01 3.46
CA TRP A 217 0.88 -16.47 3.61
C TRP A 217 -0.04 -17.37 4.44
N SER A 218 -0.01 -18.68 4.19
CA SER A 218 -0.80 -19.63 4.97
C SER A 218 -0.30 -19.77 6.40
N ALA A 219 1.01 -19.67 6.65
CA ALA A 219 1.56 -19.62 8.01
C ALA A 219 1.09 -18.37 8.77
N LEU A 220 1.13 -17.19 8.14
CA LEU A 220 0.62 -15.95 8.73
C LEU A 220 -0.89 -16.01 8.96
N ALA A 221 -1.66 -16.62 8.07
CA ALA A 221 -3.10 -16.83 8.25
C ALA A 221 -3.40 -17.76 9.42
N ALA A 222 -2.69 -18.88 9.52
CA ALA A 222 -2.82 -19.81 10.65
C ALA A 222 -2.46 -19.13 11.98
N LEU A 223 -1.41 -18.31 12.03
CA LEU A 223 -1.07 -17.52 13.21
C LEU A 223 -2.13 -16.48 13.56
N ARG A 224 -2.67 -15.75 12.57
CA ARG A 224 -3.78 -14.79 12.78
C ARG A 224 -4.96 -15.48 13.48
N ASP A 225 -5.22 -16.73 13.12
CA ASP A 225 -6.32 -17.53 13.65
C ASP A 225 -5.96 -18.26 14.97
N GLY A 226 -4.78 -17.98 15.55
CA GLY A 226 -4.32 -18.50 16.85
C GLY A 226 -3.56 -19.83 16.78
N GLY A 227 -3.26 -20.33 15.58
CA GLY A 227 -2.51 -21.55 15.35
C GLY A 227 -1.01 -21.40 15.58
N TRP A 228 -0.59 -21.43 16.85
CA TRP A 228 0.82 -21.28 17.25
C TRP A 228 1.78 -22.30 16.62
N SER A 229 1.29 -23.46 16.16
CA SER A 229 2.12 -24.45 15.45
C SER A 229 2.73 -23.91 14.15
N ALA A 230 2.09 -22.95 13.49
CA ALA A 230 2.62 -22.34 12.27
C ALA A 230 3.87 -21.47 12.50
N LEU A 231 4.21 -21.19 13.76
CA LEU A 231 5.38 -20.38 14.11
C LEU A 231 6.71 -21.12 13.79
N ASP A 232 6.70 -22.45 13.80
CA ASP A 232 7.85 -23.28 13.47
C ASP A 232 8.24 -23.14 11.98
N ASP A 233 7.24 -22.98 11.11
CA ASP A 233 7.43 -22.89 9.66
C ASP A 233 7.91 -21.50 9.21
N LEU A 234 7.65 -20.45 10.00
CA LEU A 234 7.93 -19.06 9.59
C LEU A 234 9.40 -18.67 9.52
N GLY A 235 10.30 -19.41 10.19
CA GLY A 235 11.68 -18.97 10.41
C GLY A 235 12.41 -18.51 9.14
N ASP A 236 12.38 -19.35 8.10
CA ASP A 236 13.04 -19.07 6.83
C ASP A 236 12.13 -18.39 5.79
N LEU A 237 10.81 -18.40 6.01
CA LEU A 237 9.81 -17.83 5.09
C LEU A 237 9.69 -16.31 5.20
N VAL A 238 9.95 -15.75 6.38
CA VAL A 238 9.87 -14.30 6.61
C VAL A 238 11.14 -13.57 6.11
N PRO A 239 10.99 -12.29 5.70
CA PRO A 239 12.14 -11.43 5.42
C PRO A 239 13.11 -11.35 6.60
N ALA A 240 14.37 -11.05 6.31
CA ALA A 240 15.43 -11.00 7.32
C ALA A 240 15.13 -9.99 8.45
N GLU A 241 14.47 -8.88 8.12
CA GLU A 241 14.02 -7.85 9.06
C GLU A 241 12.98 -8.33 10.07
N ASP A 242 12.19 -9.35 9.72
CA ASP A 242 11.07 -9.86 10.52
C ASP A 242 11.48 -11.08 11.37
N ARG A 243 12.62 -11.72 11.08
CA ARG A 243 13.13 -12.87 11.85
C ARG A 243 13.27 -12.62 13.36
N PRO A 244 13.75 -11.45 13.84
CA PRO A 244 13.80 -11.16 15.27
C PRO A 244 12.41 -11.15 15.93
N VAL A 245 11.38 -10.71 15.19
CA VAL A 245 9.99 -10.68 15.68
C VAL A 245 9.47 -12.11 15.84
N VAL A 246 9.72 -12.99 14.86
CA VAL A 246 9.35 -14.41 14.94
C VAL A 246 10.05 -15.11 16.12
N ALA A 247 11.35 -14.86 16.32
CA ALA A 247 12.08 -15.42 17.47
C ALA A 247 11.53 -14.92 18.81
N ALA A 248 11.15 -13.63 18.90
CA ALA A 248 10.53 -13.09 20.09
C ALA A 248 9.13 -13.69 20.34
N LEU A 249 8.34 -13.94 19.30
CA LEU A 249 7.05 -14.63 19.40
C LEU A 249 7.21 -16.04 19.97
N HIS A 250 8.24 -16.78 19.56
CA HIS A 250 8.57 -18.10 20.10
C HIS A 250 8.81 -18.02 21.61
N GLN A 251 9.62 -17.06 22.05
CA GLN A 251 9.88 -16.85 23.47
C GLN A 251 8.63 -16.42 24.24
N ALA A 252 7.77 -15.59 23.64
CA ALA A 252 6.52 -15.17 24.26
C ALA A 252 5.55 -16.35 24.44
N HIS A 253 5.45 -17.24 23.46
CA HIS A 253 4.64 -18.46 23.55
C HIS A 253 5.12 -19.40 24.66
N LEU A 254 6.44 -19.58 24.79
CA LEU A 254 7.03 -20.45 25.80
C LEU A 254 6.97 -19.88 27.23
N SER A 255 7.17 -18.56 27.38
CA SER A 255 7.31 -17.92 28.69
C SER A 255 6.02 -17.28 29.23
N GLY A 256 5.04 -17.02 28.36
CA GLY A 256 3.87 -16.21 28.67
C GLY A 256 4.19 -14.72 28.91
N GLN A 257 5.39 -14.27 28.55
CA GLN A 257 5.84 -12.89 28.72
C GLN A 257 5.92 -12.17 27.36
N VAL A 258 5.32 -10.99 27.28
CA VAL A 258 5.33 -10.16 26.08
C VAL A 258 6.23 -8.95 26.30
N ASP A 259 7.30 -8.83 25.52
CA ASP A 259 8.22 -7.70 25.61
C ASP A 259 7.63 -6.41 24.98
N ALA A 260 8.37 -5.31 25.14
CA ALA A 260 7.92 -4.00 24.64
C ALA A 260 7.96 -3.89 23.10
N ALA A 261 8.82 -4.67 22.43
CA ALA A 261 8.96 -4.64 20.97
C ALA A 261 7.78 -5.36 20.30
N LEU A 262 7.46 -6.57 20.74
CA LEU A 262 6.26 -7.30 20.33
C LEU A 262 4.99 -6.52 20.64
N ALA A 263 4.89 -5.96 21.84
CA ALA A 263 3.74 -5.15 22.25
C ALA A 263 3.53 -3.88 21.41
N ALA A 264 4.57 -3.40 20.70
CA ALA A 264 4.46 -2.24 19.84
C ALA A 264 3.76 -2.56 18.51
N ASP A 265 3.87 -3.81 18.03
CA ASP A 265 3.14 -4.28 16.85
C ASP A 265 1.69 -4.60 17.23
N ARG A 266 0.79 -3.72 16.82
CA ARG A 266 -0.64 -3.81 17.10
C ARG A 266 -1.35 -4.95 16.37
N THR A 267 -0.77 -5.43 15.27
CA THR A 267 -1.33 -6.53 14.49
C THR A 267 -1.24 -7.85 15.25
N LEU A 268 -0.25 -7.98 16.14
CA LEU A 268 -0.01 -9.14 16.97
C LEU A 268 -0.88 -9.19 18.23
N TRP A 269 -1.60 -8.12 18.58
CA TRP A 269 -2.31 -8.03 19.86
C TRP A 269 -3.32 -9.17 20.11
N PRO A 270 -4.18 -9.57 19.16
CA PRO A 270 -5.07 -10.73 19.36
C PRO A 270 -4.31 -12.02 19.65
N LEU A 271 -3.23 -12.27 18.92
CA LEU A 271 -2.38 -13.45 19.11
C LEU A 271 -1.70 -13.41 20.48
N LEU A 272 -1.06 -12.28 20.83
CA LEU A 272 -0.35 -12.08 22.09
C LEU A 272 -1.27 -12.13 23.32
N GLU A 273 -2.57 -11.83 23.18
CA GLU A 273 -3.53 -11.96 24.28
C GLU A 273 -3.62 -13.41 24.78
N SER A 274 -3.50 -14.39 23.88
CA SER A 274 -3.60 -15.82 24.20
C SER A 274 -2.43 -16.37 25.03
N VAL A 275 -1.27 -15.70 25.05
CA VAL A 275 -0.11 -16.14 25.85
C VAL A 275 -0.11 -15.54 27.26
N LEU A 276 -0.99 -14.58 27.55
CA LEU A 276 -1.03 -13.95 28.86
C LEU A 276 -1.65 -14.90 29.91
N PRO A 277 -1.13 -14.90 31.15
CA PRO A 277 -1.63 -15.78 32.20
C PRO A 277 -3.06 -15.43 32.60
N GLU A 278 -3.95 -16.44 32.63
CA GLU A 278 -5.38 -16.22 32.89
C GLU A 278 -5.72 -15.90 34.36
N GLU A 279 -4.97 -16.49 35.29
CA GLU A 279 -5.29 -16.44 36.71
C GLU A 279 -4.87 -15.13 37.39
N LYS A 280 -3.98 -14.34 36.76
CA LYS A 280 -3.34 -13.18 37.36
C LYS A 280 -3.77 -11.89 36.67
N PRO A 281 -4.01 -10.80 37.43
CA PRO A 281 -4.24 -9.51 36.82
C PRO A 281 -3.07 -9.05 35.95
N ILE A 282 -3.39 -8.60 34.74
CA ILE A 282 -2.42 -8.11 33.76
C ILE A 282 -1.98 -6.70 34.18
N ARG A 283 -0.67 -6.53 34.42
CA ARG A 283 -0.09 -5.23 34.75
C ARG A 283 0.05 -4.37 33.50
N PRO A 284 -0.41 -3.10 33.51
CA PRO A 284 -0.39 -2.24 32.32
C PRO A 284 1.01 -1.65 32.03
N LEU A 285 1.97 -2.51 31.70
CA LEU A 285 3.36 -2.11 31.41
C LEU A 285 3.49 -1.40 30.07
N THR A 286 2.70 -1.82 29.07
CA THR A 286 2.66 -1.22 27.73
C THR A 286 1.21 -0.95 27.32
N ALA A 287 1.00 -0.31 26.16
CA ALA A 287 -0.33 -0.09 25.62
C ALA A 287 -1.08 -1.42 25.33
N PHE A 288 -0.37 -2.44 24.85
CA PHE A 288 -0.89 -3.80 24.67
C PHE A 288 -1.42 -4.36 26.00
N HIS A 289 -0.60 -4.35 27.06
CA HIS A 289 -1.00 -4.90 28.35
C HIS A 289 -2.20 -4.16 28.96
N ALA A 290 -2.30 -2.84 28.73
CA ALA A 290 -3.46 -2.07 29.14
C ALA A 290 -4.73 -2.46 28.37
N TRP A 291 -4.60 -2.69 27.06
CA TRP A 291 -5.70 -3.14 26.19
C TRP A 291 -6.16 -4.54 26.57
N ALA A 292 -5.24 -5.51 26.67
CA ALA A 292 -5.54 -6.89 27.06
C ALA A 292 -6.13 -6.97 28.47
N GLY A 293 -5.58 -6.19 29.41
CA GLY A 293 -6.14 -6.07 30.75
C GLY A 293 -7.57 -5.51 30.76
N MET A 294 -7.87 -4.55 29.89
CA MET A 294 -9.23 -3.99 29.79
C MET A 294 -10.21 -4.98 29.15
N ARG A 295 -9.78 -5.70 28.11
CA ARG A 295 -10.57 -6.78 27.49
C ARG A 295 -10.88 -7.88 28.49
N ARG A 296 -9.87 -8.38 29.20
CA ARG A 296 -10.05 -9.37 30.28
C ARG A 296 -11.02 -8.87 31.36
N ALA A 297 -10.89 -7.62 31.80
CA ALA A 297 -11.83 -7.05 32.79
C ALA A 297 -13.27 -7.02 32.27
N TYR A 298 -13.46 -6.74 30.98
CA TYR A 298 -14.76 -6.71 30.33
C TYR A 298 -15.35 -8.11 30.14
N GLU A 299 -14.56 -9.09 29.71
CA GLU A 299 -14.99 -10.48 29.56
C GLU A 299 -15.40 -11.08 30.91
N LEU A 300 -14.57 -10.91 31.94
CA LEU A 300 -14.88 -11.31 33.32
C LEU A 300 -16.16 -10.65 33.85
N LEU A 301 -16.44 -9.41 33.45
CA LEU A 301 -17.69 -8.72 33.79
C LEU A 301 -18.88 -9.39 33.13
N VAL A 302 -18.81 -9.64 31.82
CA VAL A 302 -19.89 -10.28 31.05
C VAL A 302 -20.16 -11.67 31.60
N ASP A 303 -19.14 -12.49 31.78
CA ASP A 303 -19.25 -13.86 32.30
C ASP A 303 -19.73 -13.87 33.76
N GLY A 304 -19.26 -12.91 34.55
CA GLY A 304 -19.71 -12.68 35.92
C GLY A 304 -21.22 -12.45 36.01
N HIS A 305 -21.79 -11.70 35.07
CA HIS A 305 -23.23 -11.46 34.99
C HIS A 305 -24.00 -12.55 34.26
N ALA A 306 -23.38 -13.30 33.35
CA ALA A 306 -24.04 -14.39 32.62
C ALA A 306 -24.58 -15.49 33.56
N ALA A 307 -24.00 -15.63 34.76
CA ALA A 307 -24.48 -16.55 35.80
C ALA A 307 -25.76 -16.08 36.51
N GLN A 308 -26.23 -14.85 36.27
CA GLN A 308 -27.35 -14.26 37.00
C GLN A 308 -28.70 -14.98 36.91
N PRO A 309 -29.07 -15.60 35.78
CA PRO A 309 -30.29 -16.39 35.72
C PRO A 309 -30.33 -17.56 36.70
N HIS A 310 -29.18 -18.02 37.20
CA HIS A 310 -29.07 -19.10 38.20
C HIS A 310 -28.71 -18.60 39.60
N ASN A 311 -28.05 -17.44 39.70
CA ASN A 311 -27.65 -16.84 40.96
C ASN A 311 -27.87 -15.33 40.88
N PRO A 312 -28.81 -14.73 41.63
CA PRO A 312 -29.08 -13.29 41.57
C PRO A 312 -27.83 -12.42 41.78
N ARG A 313 -26.79 -12.95 42.43
CA ARG A 313 -25.53 -12.25 42.65
C ARG A 313 -24.55 -12.29 41.47
N GLY A 314 -24.82 -13.08 40.43
CA GLY A 314 -23.87 -13.44 39.40
C GLY A 314 -22.80 -14.39 39.94
N ASN A 315 -21.67 -14.51 39.24
CA ASN A 315 -20.48 -15.17 39.73
C ASN A 315 -19.59 -14.15 40.48
N PRO A 316 -19.58 -14.14 41.83
CA PRO A 316 -18.86 -13.13 42.60
C PRO A 316 -17.34 -13.21 42.41
N GLN A 317 -16.79 -14.39 42.09
CA GLN A 317 -15.36 -14.55 41.85
C GLN A 317 -14.92 -13.81 40.60
N LEU A 318 -15.64 -13.99 39.48
CA LEU A 318 -15.35 -13.30 38.22
C LEU A 318 -15.54 -11.78 38.35
N LEU A 319 -16.61 -11.34 39.02
CA LEU A 319 -16.85 -9.91 39.26
C LEU A 319 -15.77 -9.27 40.14
N ASN A 320 -15.25 -9.98 41.14
CA ASN A 320 -14.13 -9.51 41.96
C ASN A 320 -12.82 -9.46 41.17
N GLN A 321 -12.58 -10.41 40.26
CA GLN A 321 -11.43 -10.38 39.36
C GLN A 321 -11.54 -9.21 38.37
N ALA A 322 -12.72 -8.97 37.79
CA ALA A 322 -12.99 -7.79 36.95
C ALA A 322 -12.72 -6.48 37.71
N TYR A 323 -13.18 -6.39 38.96
CA TYR A 323 -12.91 -5.25 39.84
C TYR A 323 -11.41 -5.05 40.08
N ALA A 324 -10.68 -6.11 40.43
CA ALA A 324 -9.26 -6.06 40.69
C ALA A 324 -8.46 -5.61 39.44
N GLN A 325 -8.81 -6.15 38.27
CA GLN A 325 -8.19 -5.78 37.00
C GLN A 325 -8.48 -4.31 36.63
N ALA A 326 -9.73 -3.86 36.71
CA ALA A 326 -10.10 -2.47 36.42
C ALA A 326 -9.43 -1.48 37.39
N LYS A 327 -9.37 -1.82 38.68
CA LYS A 327 -8.67 -1.03 39.68
C LYS A 327 -7.17 -0.93 39.39
N LEU A 328 -6.55 -2.01 38.93
CA LEU A 328 -5.14 -2.02 38.53
C LEU A 328 -4.88 -1.09 37.34
N LEU A 329 -5.74 -1.10 36.32
CA LEU A 329 -5.65 -0.19 35.17
C LEU A 329 -5.84 1.29 35.56
N MET A 330 -6.55 1.55 36.65
CA MET A 330 -6.73 2.90 37.19
C MET A 330 -5.51 3.44 37.98
N THR A 331 -4.47 2.63 38.20
CA THR A 331 -3.21 3.11 38.81
C THR A 331 -2.40 3.97 37.81
N ARG A 332 -1.56 4.88 38.32
CA ARG A 332 -0.97 6.05 37.60
C ARG A 332 0.05 5.75 36.49
N THR A 333 0.16 4.50 36.02
CA THR A 333 1.24 4.02 35.14
C THR A 333 0.88 3.92 33.65
N LEU A 334 -0.35 4.29 33.24
CA LEU A 334 -0.75 4.18 31.84
C LEU A 334 -0.04 5.21 30.94
N PRO A 335 0.48 4.80 29.75
CA PRO A 335 1.02 5.73 28.77
C PRO A 335 0.00 6.81 28.39
N LYS A 336 0.45 8.07 28.17
CA LYS A 336 -0.42 9.22 27.85
C LYS A 336 -1.40 8.94 26.70
N LYS A 337 -1.01 8.10 25.73
CA LYS A 337 -1.81 7.71 24.56
C LYS A 337 -2.93 6.69 24.86
N ALA A 338 -2.93 6.06 26.04
CA ALA A 338 -3.93 5.06 26.46
C ALA A 338 -5.03 5.66 27.37
N TRP A 339 -5.28 6.97 27.28
CA TRP A 339 -6.30 7.64 28.10
C TRP A 339 -7.70 7.06 27.91
N LEU A 340 -8.08 6.66 26.69
CA LEU A 340 -9.38 6.04 26.44
C LEU A 340 -9.55 4.74 27.25
N LEU A 341 -8.52 3.89 27.30
CA LEU A 341 -8.54 2.67 28.11
C LEU A 341 -8.65 2.96 29.61
N ARG A 342 -8.03 4.05 30.09
CA ARG A 342 -8.21 4.50 31.48
C ARG A 342 -9.65 4.94 31.75
N LEU A 343 -10.23 5.69 30.83
CA LEU A 343 -11.63 6.12 30.93
C LEU A 343 -12.57 4.92 30.97
N GLU A 344 -12.34 3.93 30.11
CA GLU A 344 -13.10 2.67 30.08
C GLU A 344 -12.95 1.88 31.38
N ALA A 345 -11.72 1.71 31.88
CA ALA A 345 -11.47 1.03 33.13
C ALA A 345 -12.15 1.73 34.31
N GLY A 346 -12.13 3.06 34.34
CA GLY A 346 -12.80 3.86 35.34
C GLY A 346 -14.33 3.76 35.26
N ASN A 347 -14.89 3.74 34.05
CA ASN A 347 -16.33 3.54 33.84
C ASN A 347 -16.78 2.12 34.25
N LEU A 348 -16.01 1.09 33.90
CA LEU A 348 -16.26 -0.29 34.32
C LEU A 348 -16.16 -0.43 35.85
N LEU A 349 -15.16 0.21 36.47
CA LEU A 349 -15.01 0.24 37.91
C LEU A 349 -16.19 0.94 38.60
N ALA A 350 -16.66 2.06 38.06
CA ALA A 350 -17.85 2.76 38.57
C ALA A 350 -19.11 1.90 38.46
N TYR A 351 -19.28 1.15 37.36
CA TYR A 351 -20.36 0.18 37.23
C TYR A 351 -20.31 -0.90 38.32
N LEU A 352 -19.15 -1.51 38.54
CA LEU A 352 -18.98 -2.53 39.57
C LEU A 352 -19.21 -1.98 40.99
N LEU A 353 -18.78 -0.74 41.26
CA LEU A 353 -19.06 -0.04 42.52
C LEU A 353 -20.56 0.20 42.71
N ALA A 354 -21.25 0.70 41.68
CA ALA A 354 -22.70 0.92 41.72
C ALA A 354 -23.46 -0.39 41.94
N PHE A 355 -23.08 -1.46 41.24
CA PHE A 355 -23.64 -2.80 41.41
C PHE A 355 -23.37 -3.37 42.81
N GLY A 356 -22.22 -3.07 43.39
CA GLY A 356 -21.86 -3.40 44.78
C GLY A 356 -22.45 -2.46 45.84
N SER A 357 -23.43 -1.62 45.48
CA SER A 357 -24.10 -0.66 46.37
C SER A 357 -23.19 0.44 46.96
N ARG A 358 -22.09 0.77 46.27
CA ARG A 358 -21.13 1.84 46.62
C ARG A 358 -21.33 3.05 45.69
N LEU A 359 -22.55 3.59 45.66
CA LEU A 359 -22.97 4.63 44.72
C LEU A 359 -22.17 5.94 44.85
N ALA A 360 -21.87 6.38 46.08
CA ALA A 360 -21.10 7.59 46.31
C ALA A 360 -19.71 7.50 45.66
N GLU A 361 -19.02 6.38 45.88
CA GLU A 361 -17.69 6.14 45.29
C GLU A 361 -17.75 6.01 43.76
N ALA A 362 -18.79 5.36 43.22
CA ALA A 362 -19.01 5.30 41.77
C ALA A 362 -19.20 6.69 41.18
N LYS A 363 -19.98 7.55 41.85
CA LYS A 363 -20.26 8.93 41.42
C LYS A 363 -19.02 9.79 41.49
N ASP A 364 -18.29 9.76 42.59
CA ASP A 364 -17.04 10.52 42.77
C ASP A 364 -16.00 10.13 41.73
N LEU A 365 -15.90 8.83 41.41
CA LEU A 365 -15.02 8.34 40.35
C LEU A 365 -15.40 8.90 38.97
N LEU A 366 -16.68 8.87 38.58
CA LEU A 366 -17.11 9.44 37.30
C LEU A 366 -16.96 10.97 37.26
N ILE A 367 -17.15 11.67 38.38
CA ILE A 367 -16.89 13.11 38.50
C ILE A 367 -15.41 13.40 38.28
N SER A 368 -14.51 12.66 38.94
CA SER A 368 -13.07 12.79 38.78
C SER A 368 -12.63 12.55 37.33
N LEU A 369 -13.14 11.51 36.67
CA LEU A 369 -12.87 11.25 35.24
C LEU A 369 -13.37 12.39 34.34
N ARG A 370 -14.54 12.96 34.66
CA ARG A 370 -15.14 14.09 33.93
C ARG A 370 -14.31 15.36 34.08
N GLU A 371 -13.77 15.62 35.27
CA GLU A 371 -12.89 16.75 35.56
C GLU A 371 -11.54 16.60 34.88
N ASP A 372 -10.94 15.40 34.94
CA ASP A 372 -9.70 15.06 34.23
C ASP A 372 -9.82 15.27 32.71
N TYR A 373 -11.01 15.03 32.14
CA TYR A 373 -11.32 15.30 30.74
C TYR A 373 -11.46 16.81 30.45
N ARG A 374 -12.08 17.58 31.34
CA ARG A 374 -12.27 19.04 31.17
C ARG A 374 -10.97 19.81 31.28
N ASN A 375 -10.03 19.37 32.11
CA ASN A 375 -8.83 20.11 32.50
C ASN A 375 -7.62 19.92 31.54
N GLY A 376 -7.77 19.41 30.31
CA GLY A 376 -6.60 19.23 29.44
C GLY A 376 -6.81 19.01 27.94
N ALA A 377 -5.68 18.87 27.22
CA ALA A 377 -5.54 18.58 25.78
C ALA A 377 -6.16 17.23 25.32
N LYS A 378 -6.90 16.55 26.20
CA LYS A 378 -7.42 15.18 26.06
C LYS A 378 -8.77 15.11 25.33
N LYS A 379 -9.43 16.25 25.07
CA LYS A 379 -10.70 16.33 24.32
C LYS A 379 -10.63 15.68 22.93
N ARG A 380 -9.47 15.73 22.27
CA ARG A 380 -9.26 15.13 20.94
C ARG A 380 -9.13 13.61 20.96
N MET A 381 -9.00 12.98 22.14
CA MET A 381 -8.68 11.55 22.28
C MET A 381 -9.87 10.68 22.71
N VAL A 382 -11.03 11.29 22.99
CA VAL A 382 -12.24 10.56 23.41
C VAL A 382 -13.34 10.85 22.39
N PRO A 383 -13.92 9.82 21.76
CA PRO A 383 -15.06 10.00 20.86
C PRO A 383 -16.23 10.70 21.55
N ASN A 384 -16.96 11.54 20.80
CA ASN A 384 -18.13 12.24 21.33
C ASN A 384 -19.21 11.27 21.86
N THR A 385 -19.32 10.09 21.24
CA THR A 385 -20.21 9.00 21.66
C THR A 385 -19.84 8.49 23.06
N ALA A 386 -18.57 8.18 23.30
CA ALA A 386 -18.06 7.74 24.61
C ALA A 386 -18.29 8.82 25.69
N TRP A 387 -18.09 10.08 25.35
CA TRP A 387 -18.33 11.21 26.26
C TRP A 387 -19.81 11.39 26.59
N ALA A 388 -20.71 11.20 25.61
CA ALA A 388 -22.15 11.24 25.85
C ALA A 388 -22.60 10.09 26.77
N ALA A 389 -22.09 8.87 26.55
CA ALA A 389 -22.35 7.71 27.40
C ALA A 389 -21.87 7.94 28.85
N LEU A 390 -20.69 8.54 29.06
CA LEU A 390 -20.19 8.87 30.39
C LEU A 390 -21.14 9.83 31.13
N LYS A 391 -21.63 10.87 30.44
CA LYS A 391 -22.61 11.81 31.04
C LYS A 391 -23.91 11.10 31.39
N ALA A 392 -24.40 10.22 30.52
CA ALA A 392 -25.60 9.44 30.78
C ALA A 392 -25.43 8.56 32.02
N ASN A 393 -24.31 7.86 32.15
CA ASN A 393 -23.99 7.05 33.33
C ASN A 393 -23.93 7.91 34.61
N LEU A 394 -23.30 9.09 34.56
CA LEU A 394 -23.28 10.01 35.70
C LEU A 394 -24.68 10.56 36.05
N SER A 395 -25.52 10.84 35.05
CA SER A 395 -26.91 11.24 35.26
C SER A 395 -27.74 10.14 35.93
N LEU A 396 -27.51 8.87 35.58
CA LEU A 396 -28.13 7.72 36.25
C LEU A 396 -27.71 7.64 37.72
N LEU A 397 -26.40 7.78 38.00
CA LEU A 397 -25.90 7.79 39.38
C LEU A 397 -26.48 8.95 40.21
N ASN A 398 -26.62 10.15 39.63
CA ASN A 398 -27.27 11.27 40.30
C ASN A 398 -28.72 10.95 40.65
N LYS A 399 -29.48 10.46 39.66
CA LYS A 399 -30.88 10.07 39.83
C LYS A 399 -31.05 9.03 40.94
N TRP A 400 -30.17 8.03 41.00
CA TRP A 400 -30.22 7.02 42.07
C TRP A 400 -29.82 7.59 43.43
N SER A 401 -28.83 8.48 43.48
CA SER A 401 -28.38 9.11 44.74
C SER A 401 -29.41 10.07 45.35
N GLU A 402 -30.27 10.68 44.54
CA GLU A 402 -31.30 11.64 44.97
C GLU A 402 -32.57 10.98 45.51
N ARG A 403 -32.78 9.68 45.24
CA ARG A 403 -33.96 8.97 45.71
C ARG A 403 -33.78 8.56 47.18
N GLN A 404 -34.60 9.14 48.07
CA GLN A 404 -34.55 8.90 49.52
C GLN A 404 -34.96 7.49 49.95
N TYR A 405 -35.71 6.74 49.11
CA TYR A 405 -36.32 5.45 49.47
C TYR A 405 -36.07 4.37 48.41
N VAL A 406 -34.81 4.10 48.06
CA VAL A 406 -34.45 2.98 47.17
C VAL A 406 -33.59 2.00 47.93
N THR A 407 -33.97 0.73 47.87
CA THR A 407 -33.20 -0.37 48.43
C THR A 407 -31.91 -0.60 47.64
N ARG A 408 -30.92 -1.20 48.28
CA ARG A 408 -29.66 -1.59 47.63
C ARG A 408 -29.88 -2.54 46.45
N GLU A 409 -30.91 -3.38 46.55
CA GLU A 409 -31.29 -4.37 45.54
C GLU A 409 -31.94 -3.72 44.32
N GLU A 410 -32.83 -2.75 44.51
CA GLU A 410 -33.44 -2.00 43.41
C GLU A 410 -32.40 -1.20 42.62
N VAL A 411 -31.48 -0.51 43.29
CA VAL A 411 -30.36 0.18 42.63
C VAL A 411 -29.53 -0.80 41.82
N ARG A 412 -29.22 -1.96 42.39
CA ARG A 412 -28.41 -2.98 41.74
C ARG A 412 -29.09 -3.51 40.47
N GLU A 413 -30.39 -3.80 40.54
CA GLU A 413 -31.18 -4.22 39.39
C GLU A 413 -31.24 -3.12 38.33
N GLU A 414 -31.48 -1.86 38.70
CA GLU A 414 -31.53 -0.72 37.77
C GLU A 414 -30.16 -0.42 37.14
N ALA A 415 -29.07 -0.58 37.88
CA ALA A 415 -27.72 -0.31 37.39
C ALA A 415 -27.26 -1.37 36.39
N MET A 416 -27.71 -2.60 36.56
CA MET A 416 -27.31 -3.75 35.75
C MET A 416 -27.56 -3.52 34.26
N ASN A 417 -26.54 -3.80 33.45
CA ASN A 417 -26.67 -3.77 32.00
C ASN A 417 -27.37 -5.07 31.53
N PRO A 418 -28.55 -4.98 30.89
CA PRO A 418 -29.37 -6.15 30.58
C PRO A 418 -28.74 -7.09 29.53
N TYR A 419 -27.78 -6.63 28.72
CA TYR A 419 -27.07 -7.48 27.78
C TYR A 419 -26.20 -8.52 28.49
N PHE A 420 -25.55 -8.15 29.60
CA PHE A 420 -24.67 -9.04 30.35
C PHE A 420 -25.43 -10.18 31.04
N VAL A 421 -26.70 -9.94 31.42
CA VAL A 421 -27.60 -10.97 31.95
C VAL A 421 -27.83 -12.09 30.93
N LEU A 422 -27.79 -11.76 29.64
CA LEU A 422 -27.91 -12.73 28.54
C LEU A 422 -26.56 -13.35 28.15
N GLY A 423 -25.47 -12.96 28.83
CA GLY A 423 -24.10 -13.33 28.49
C GLY A 423 -23.64 -12.74 27.16
N LEU A 424 -24.06 -11.51 26.85
CA LEU A 424 -23.73 -10.84 25.60
C LEU A 424 -23.02 -9.50 25.84
N PRO A 425 -22.14 -9.08 24.92
CA PRO A 425 -21.61 -7.73 24.90
C PRO A 425 -22.73 -6.68 24.83
N HIS A 426 -22.45 -5.50 25.37
CA HIS A 426 -23.35 -4.36 25.34
C HIS A 426 -23.72 -3.99 23.90
N GLY A 427 -25.02 -3.86 23.61
CA GLY A 427 -25.51 -3.51 22.28
C GLY A 427 -25.47 -4.66 21.26
N SER A 428 -25.19 -5.90 21.68
CA SER A 428 -25.17 -7.05 20.75
C SER A 428 -26.50 -7.21 20.00
N PRO A 429 -26.49 -7.31 18.67
CA PRO A 429 -27.72 -7.49 17.87
C PRO A 429 -28.36 -8.88 18.07
N GLU A 430 -27.60 -9.84 18.59
CA GLU A 430 -28.03 -11.24 18.74
C GLU A 430 -28.88 -11.50 20.00
N TRP A 431 -29.19 -10.46 20.77
CA TRP A 431 -29.86 -10.58 22.06
C TRP A 431 -31.21 -11.32 21.99
N ASN A 432 -31.98 -11.15 20.90
CA ASN A 432 -33.24 -11.87 20.69
C ASN A 432 -33.03 -13.38 20.58
N ARG A 433 -32.03 -13.81 19.79
CA ARG A 433 -31.69 -15.21 19.58
C ARG A 433 -31.20 -15.84 20.89
N ARG A 434 -30.31 -15.15 21.60
CA ARG A 434 -29.77 -15.62 22.88
C ARG A 434 -30.83 -15.73 23.97
N TRP A 435 -31.72 -14.74 24.08
CA TRP A 435 -32.87 -14.81 24.99
C TRP A 435 -33.77 -16.02 24.70
N ALA A 436 -34.09 -16.27 23.43
CA ALA A 436 -34.92 -17.41 23.03
C ALA A 436 -34.26 -18.75 23.39
N GLN A 437 -32.93 -18.85 23.25
CA GLN A 437 -32.15 -20.02 23.66
C GLN A 437 -32.22 -20.23 25.18
N LEU A 438 -31.87 -19.20 25.97
CA LEU A 438 -31.85 -19.27 27.44
C LEU A 438 -33.23 -19.59 28.02
N ARG A 439 -34.30 -19.06 27.43
CA ARG A 439 -35.67 -19.31 27.90
C ARG A 439 -36.06 -20.80 27.87
N ARG A 440 -35.44 -21.60 27.00
CA ARG A 440 -35.73 -23.04 26.89
C ARG A 440 -35.04 -23.87 27.98
N SER A 441 -33.91 -23.40 28.49
CA SER A 441 -33.06 -24.14 29.45
C SER A 441 -33.21 -23.71 30.90
N LEU A 442 -33.81 -22.54 31.16
CA LEU A 442 -33.95 -21.98 32.51
C LEU A 442 -35.25 -22.39 33.21
N ASP A 443 -35.19 -22.42 34.54
CA ASP A 443 -36.34 -22.55 35.43
C ASP A 443 -37.20 -21.29 35.46
N THR A 444 -38.27 -21.28 36.28
CA THR A 444 -39.20 -20.15 36.36
C THR A 444 -38.50 -18.86 36.82
N ASP A 445 -37.62 -18.96 37.81
CA ASP A 445 -36.93 -17.80 38.38
C ASP A 445 -35.92 -17.22 37.39
N GLY A 446 -35.11 -18.06 36.74
CA GLY A 446 -34.22 -17.64 35.66
C GLY A 446 -34.95 -17.03 34.48
N LYS A 447 -36.14 -17.55 34.13
CA LYS A 447 -37.02 -16.98 33.09
C LYS A 447 -37.47 -15.57 33.46
N ILE A 448 -37.79 -15.28 34.72
CA ILE A 448 -38.17 -13.93 35.17
C ILE A 448 -37.01 -12.96 34.93
N VAL A 449 -35.80 -13.35 35.33
CA VAL A 449 -34.58 -12.54 35.17
C VAL A 449 -34.31 -12.19 33.70
N ILE A 450 -34.31 -13.18 32.80
CA ILE A 450 -34.03 -12.92 31.38
C ILE A 450 -35.18 -12.18 30.67
N ASN A 451 -36.43 -12.32 31.13
CA ASN A 451 -37.55 -11.56 30.58
C ASN A 451 -37.45 -10.09 30.96
N ARG A 452 -37.09 -9.76 32.21
CA ARG A 452 -36.80 -8.38 32.63
C ARG A 452 -35.66 -7.79 31.80
N ALA A 453 -34.60 -8.54 31.54
CA ALA A 453 -33.49 -8.10 30.69
C ALA A 453 -33.96 -7.76 29.27
N LYS A 454 -34.73 -8.67 28.63
CA LYS A 454 -35.37 -8.40 27.33
C LYS A 454 -36.20 -7.12 27.34
N ASP A 455 -37.07 -6.96 28.33
CA ASP A 455 -38.00 -5.83 28.38
C ASP A 455 -37.25 -4.51 28.51
N ARG A 456 -36.15 -4.49 29.27
CA ARG A 456 -35.25 -3.33 29.38
C ARG A 456 -34.50 -3.01 28.08
N ILE A 457 -34.04 -4.04 27.35
CA ILE A 457 -33.43 -3.87 26.03
C ILE A 457 -34.46 -3.25 25.07
N LYS A 458 -35.69 -3.78 25.03
CA LYS A 458 -36.78 -3.23 24.19
C LYS A 458 -37.14 -1.79 24.57
N ALA A 459 -37.26 -1.49 25.86
CA ALA A 459 -37.53 -0.14 26.34
C ALA A 459 -36.43 0.84 25.94
N SER A 460 -35.16 0.41 25.96
CA SER A 460 -34.03 1.25 25.54
C SER A 460 -34.06 1.58 24.04
N ALA A 461 -34.50 0.64 23.19
CA ALA A 461 -34.66 0.89 21.77
C ALA A 461 -35.73 1.97 21.48
N GLN A 462 -36.75 2.05 22.34
CA GLN A 462 -37.82 3.05 22.24
C GLN A 462 -37.43 4.41 22.86
N ALA A 463 -36.55 4.42 23.87
CA ALA A 463 -36.11 5.63 24.58
C ALA A 463 -35.09 6.50 23.81
N GLY A 464 -34.66 6.09 22.61
CA GLY A 464 -33.72 6.84 21.78
C GLY A 464 -32.30 6.90 22.37
N ARG A 465 -31.74 8.10 22.51
CA ARG A 465 -30.30 8.31 22.84
C ARG A 465 -29.93 8.11 24.32
N SER A 466 -30.90 8.05 25.23
CA SER A 466 -30.63 7.93 26.67
C SER A 466 -30.94 6.53 27.17
N LEU A 467 -29.89 5.75 27.43
CA LEU A 467 -30.06 4.41 27.99
C LEU A 467 -30.56 4.49 29.44
N PRO A 468 -31.56 3.68 29.84
CA PRO A 468 -32.05 3.65 31.22
C PRO A 468 -31.18 2.80 32.16
N PHE A 469 -29.98 2.42 31.72
CA PHE A 469 -29.04 1.57 32.44
C PHE A 469 -27.60 1.93 32.09
N PHE A 470 -26.66 1.44 32.89
CA PHE A 470 -25.26 1.79 32.77
C PHE A 470 -24.65 1.23 31.47
N ALA A 471 -24.04 2.10 30.66
CA ALA A 471 -23.34 1.71 29.43
C ALA A 471 -21.90 1.29 29.76
N VAL A 472 -21.53 0.05 29.44
CA VAL A 472 -20.16 -0.48 29.59
C VAL A 472 -19.85 -1.41 28.41
N PRO A 473 -18.75 -1.20 27.67
CA PRO A 473 -17.87 -0.02 27.70
C PRO A 473 -18.60 1.25 27.21
N LEU A 474 -17.95 2.41 27.32
CA LEU A 474 -18.42 3.65 26.71
C LEU A 474 -18.22 3.64 25.19
N ASP A 475 -17.15 2.99 24.73
CA ASP A 475 -16.83 2.75 23.32
C ASP A 475 -16.32 1.32 23.10
N MET A 476 -17.15 0.50 22.44
CA MET A 476 -16.77 -0.86 22.06
C MET A 476 -15.55 -0.91 21.14
N ALA A 477 -15.29 0.13 20.34
CA ALA A 477 -14.14 0.16 19.45
C ALA A 477 -12.81 0.21 20.22
N ALA A 478 -12.80 0.75 21.45
CA ALA A 478 -11.61 0.79 22.30
C ALA A 478 -11.11 -0.60 22.72
N LEU A 479 -12.00 -1.61 22.71
CA LEU A 479 -11.70 -3.00 23.06
C LEU A 479 -11.37 -3.86 21.83
N ARG A 480 -11.57 -3.35 20.61
CA ARG A 480 -11.19 -4.05 19.38
C ARG A 480 -9.68 -3.96 19.17
N ALA A 481 -9.12 -4.97 18.51
CA ALA A 481 -7.73 -4.91 18.10
C ALA A 481 -7.56 -3.83 17.01
N PRO A 482 -6.42 -3.11 16.95
CA PRO A 482 -6.25 -2.03 15.99
C PRO A 482 -6.07 -2.58 14.56
N GLU A 483 -7.01 -2.28 13.67
CA GLU A 483 -7.02 -2.80 12.29
C GLU A 483 -6.06 -2.07 11.33
N ASN A 484 -5.71 -0.80 11.61
CA ASN A 484 -4.95 0.05 10.68
C ASN A 484 -3.43 0.00 10.84
N ALA A 485 -2.88 -1.07 11.41
CA ALA A 485 -1.45 -1.20 11.65
C ALA A 485 -0.77 -2.06 10.58
N THR A 486 0.44 -1.68 10.20
CA THR A 486 1.37 -2.53 9.44
C THR A 486 2.29 -3.25 10.42
N GLY A 487 2.50 -4.52 10.20
CA GLY A 487 3.26 -5.39 11.09
C GLY A 487 3.37 -6.79 10.50
N LEU A 488 3.85 -7.75 11.29
CA LEU A 488 4.10 -9.11 10.80
C LEU A 488 2.85 -9.77 10.21
N LEU A 489 1.70 -9.65 10.89
CA LEU A 489 0.43 -10.24 10.43
C LEU A 489 -0.34 -9.37 9.42
N ARG A 490 0.13 -8.13 9.18
CA ARG A 490 -0.40 -7.26 8.12
C ARG A 490 0.75 -6.66 7.31
N PRO A 491 1.45 -7.49 6.53
CA PRO A 491 2.63 -7.08 5.79
C PRO A 491 2.27 -6.10 4.66
N ALA A 492 3.19 -5.17 4.41
CA ALA A 492 3.05 -4.18 3.36
C ALA A 492 3.08 -4.84 1.96
N PRO A 493 2.43 -4.23 0.95
CA PRO A 493 2.56 -4.67 -0.44
C PRO A 493 4.02 -4.67 -0.87
N ARG A 494 4.47 -5.77 -1.49
CA ARG A 494 5.82 -5.87 -2.08
C ARG A 494 5.75 -5.63 -3.57
N PRO A 495 6.73 -4.95 -4.19
CA PRO A 495 6.78 -4.83 -5.64
C PRO A 495 6.79 -6.20 -6.34
N LEU A 496 6.13 -6.28 -7.50
CA LEU A 496 6.22 -7.46 -8.36
C LEU A 496 7.70 -7.69 -8.74
N PRO A 497 8.21 -8.93 -8.65
CA PRO A 497 9.54 -9.25 -9.17
C PRO A 497 9.62 -9.01 -10.68
N ARG A 498 10.83 -8.72 -11.16
CA ARG A 498 11.09 -8.56 -12.60
C ARG A 498 10.65 -9.81 -13.36
N ARG A 499 9.88 -9.61 -14.45
CA ARG A 499 9.46 -10.67 -15.37
C ARG A 499 10.14 -10.60 -16.74
N THR A 500 10.87 -9.54 -17.01
CA THR A 500 11.60 -9.36 -18.26
C THR A 500 13.04 -9.87 -18.12
N ASP A 501 13.59 -10.36 -19.23
CA ASP A 501 15.03 -10.59 -19.33
C ASP A 501 15.80 -9.25 -19.37
N ARG A 502 17.13 -9.33 -19.37
CA ARG A 502 17.96 -8.13 -19.61
C ARG A 502 17.70 -7.56 -21.01
N PRO A 503 17.72 -6.22 -21.18
CA PRO A 503 17.48 -5.62 -22.48
C PRO A 503 18.52 -6.05 -23.50
N SER A 504 18.06 -6.50 -24.66
CA SER A 504 18.90 -6.81 -25.82
C SER A 504 19.62 -5.55 -26.34
N PRO A 505 20.71 -5.69 -27.13
CA PRO A 505 21.40 -4.54 -27.72
C PRO A 505 20.49 -3.65 -28.56
N GLU A 506 19.48 -4.23 -29.20
CA GLU A 506 18.46 -3.52 -29.97
C GLU A 506 17.55 -2.69 -29.06
N GLU A 507 17.06 -3.25 -27.98
CA GLU A 507 16.21 -2.55 -27.00
C GLU A 507 16.98 -1.44 -26.27
N GLN A 508 18.28 -1.63 -26.02
CA GLN A 508 19.14 -0.57 -25.49
C GLN A 508 19.31 0.58 -26.49
N ALA A 509 19.30 0.28 -27.80
CA ALA A 509 19.44 1.27 -28.85
C ALA A 509 18.12 1.94 -29.27
N TRP A 510 16.99 1.64 -28.62
CA TRP A 510 15.66 2.06 -29.07
C TRP A 510 15.54 3.58 -29.26
N SER A 511 15.99 4.37 -28.28
CA SER A 511 15.89 5.83 -28.31
C SER A 511 16.83 6.43 -29.36
N ARG A 512 18.00 5.81 -29.55
CA ARG A 512 18.98 6.20 -30.58
C ARG A 512 18.41 5.98 -31.97
N ARG A 513 17.76 4.84 -32.21
CA ARG A 513 17.12 4.51 -33.49
C ARG A 513 15.95 5.46 -33.77
N ALA A 514 15.10 5.72 -32.79
CA ALA A 514 14.01 6.70 -32.93
C ALA A 514 14.53 8.10 -33.29
N ALA A 515 15.59 8.56 -32.62
CA ALA A 515 16.23 9.84 -32.93
C ALA A 515 16.86 9.87 -34.33
N ALA A 516 17.49 8.77 -34.77
CA ALA A 516 18.03 8.66 -36.13
C ALA A 516 16.93 8.69 -37.19
N THR A 517 15.82 7.98 -36.96
CA THR A 517 14.64 7.96 -37.84
C THR A 517 14.07 9.37 -37.99
N GLU A 518 13.87 10.07 -36.87
CA GLU A 518 13.36 11.44 -36.88
C GLU A 518 14.29 12.40 -37.63
N LEU A 519 15.61 12.29 -37.43
CA LEU A 519 16.58 13.13 -38.12
C LEU A 519 16.52 12.93 -39.65
N LEU A 520 16.44 11.68 -40.11
CA LEU A 520 16.33 11.37 -41.54
C LEU A 520 15.02 11.90 -42.15
N ALA A 521 13.89 11.75 -41.43
CA ALA A 521 12.61 12.28 -41.86
C ALA A 521 12.63 13.82 -42.01
N ARG A 522 13.18 14.53 -41.01
CA ARG A 522 13.31 16.01 -41.05
C ARG A 522 14.24 16.48 -42.15
N LEU A 523 15.34 15.78 -42.40
CA LEU A 523 16.24 16.06 -43.52
C LEU A 523 15.52 15.94 -44.87
N ARG A 524 14.72 14.89 -45.06
CA ARG A 524 13.91 14.70 -46.27
C ARG A 524 12.88 15.82 -46.44
N ASP A 525 12.18 16.18 -45.39
CA ASP A 525 11.13 17.19 -45.45
C ASP A 525 11.70 18.59 -45.73
N ARG A 526 12.84 18.92 -45.12
CA ARG A 526 13.55 20.18 -45.38
C ARG A 526 13.98 20.30 -46.85
N ARG A 527 14.52 19.22 -47.41
CA ARG A 527 14.94 19.14 -48.82
C ARG A 527 13.78 19.30 -49.79
N ARG A 528 12.60 18.74 -49.46
CA ARG A 528 11.37 18.94 -50.25
C ARG A 528 10.92 20.41 -50.23
N GLN A 529 11.02 21.08 -49.09
CA GLN A 529 10.69 22.50 -48.99
C GLN A 529 11.65 23.37 -49.81
N ASP A 530 12.97 23.12 -49.71
CA ASP A 530 13.98 23.83 -50.50
C ASP A 530 13.84 23.61 -52.03
N GLY A 531 13.32 22.45 -52.43
CA GLY A 531 13.05 22.13 -53.84
C GLY A 531 11.74 22.75 -54.36
N GLY A 532 10.72 22.88 -53.51
CA GLY A 532 9.43 23.49 -53.84
C GLY A 532 9.48 25.02 -53.97
N ASP A 533 10.38 25.68 -53.23
CA ASP A 533 10.63 27.13 -53.35
C ASP A 533 11.49 27.50 -54.58
N ARG A 534 11.94 26.52 -55.38
CA ARG A 534 12.77 26.70 -56.59
C ARG A 534 12.01 26.50 -57.90
N THR A 535 10.70 26.25 -57.85
CA THR A 535 9.77 26.22 -59.00
C THR A 535 8.88 27.44 -58.98
#